data_AF-A0A4Q7IIZ5-F1
#
_entry.id   AF-A0A4Q7IIZ5-F1
#
_cell.length_a   1.000
_cell.length_b   1.000
_cell.length_c   1.000
_cell.angle_alpha   90.00
_cell.angle_beta   90.00
_cell.angle_gamma   90.00
#
_symmetry.space_group_name_H-M   'P 1'
#
loop_
_entity.id
_entity.type
_entity.pdbx_description
1 polymer ?
#
loop_
_entity_poly.entity_id
_entity_poly.type
_entity_poly.pdbx_seq_one_letter_code
_entity_poly.pdbx_strand_id
1 'polypeptide(L)'
;MSKKVIILGGSGETGRRIISLLVSNHPELTICCAARRPPRKGILPDSVLYQHTDIDDESNTIATLKKYDIAIIALGPLDKFAAKAHKLCIRAGIDAIDINDSLEAADNVFSLYKSAQQQKTISLTGMGFSPGISSLMLSDLASSKASKQDNYRIRLYMGAAYGGGETSPNAILASFKQQLTCWRDGKKTQIATPWTDNHNLFTFPSITQAVSLIPFATPEVSGLSQSHVASDIKINNLDSRYSIQYLTLGFAQFMAKYKLGHKWQSYFSNMFFKNGQKLKNKKDADPDICLWVYPDDDPKAGLLLFGVISSYELTAKMACAALKVWQQGHFENCFGIYGVEHLDKETRLALKSALKQYGVTYRTATPENIAIANNEFGWVDSTNNKLCNQRNLGLNWYTVTKQHPKMAKRQQQYLYDSEIWKAIRNNTNAFSFCKFVVSTMLAWRRDYKKLTLWRQKHSNSESAKNWQAITRDISMFTSGYSNARKLLGKENASKLYSKMFLETGKMEMRWLWPNPESFVGFENNQQARIDYWLKWLRPYSELGLFTLSEQQSPSQLKVSLNNCAYAAMFKSLNCEELSSLVRDMEKEALYHLCKESNIEIDWRNTDPGEVIINFRTKEQIIRKAS
;
A
#
# COMPACT_ATOMS: atom_id res chain seq x y z
N MET A 1 35.06 1.24 -0.49
CA MET A 1 34.67 -0.18 -0.28
C MET A 1 33.16 -0.26 -0.20
N SER A 2 32.55 -1.35 -0.69
CA SER A 2 31.11 -1.63 -0.51
C SER A 2 30.79 -1.71 0.99
N LYS A 3 29.72 -1.03 1.42
CA LYS A 3 29.23 -1.09 2.80
C LYS A 3 28.58 -2.45 3.06
N LYS A 4 28.84 -3.00 4.25
CA LYS A 4 28.35 -4.31 4.69
C LYS A 4 27.23 -4.13 5.72
N VAL A 5 26.07 -4.72 5.43
CA VAL A 5 24.86 -4.61 6.25
C VAL A 5 24.45 -5.99 6.76
N ILE A 6 24.25 -6.11 8.08
CA ILE A 6 23.77 -7.33 8.72
C ILE A 6 22.34 -7.14 9.24
N ILE A 7 21.43 -8.02 8.82
CA ILE A 7 20.02 -7.97 9.24
C ILE A 7 19.82 -9.01 10.35
N LEU A 8 19.77 -8.55 11.59
CA LEU A 8 19.49 -9.39 12.75
C LEU A 8 17.99 -9.72 12.78
N GLY A 9 17.64 -11.01 12.77
CA GLY A 9 16.26 -11.44 12.52
C GLY A 9 15.92 -11.51 11.03
N GLY A 10 16.92 -11.59 10.14
CA GLY A 10 16.75 -11.58 8.69
C GLY A 10 15.86 -12.70 8.11
N SER A 11 15.71 -13.81 8.82
CA SER A 11 14.83 -14.91 8.41
C SER A 11 13.33 -14.67 8.73
N GLY A 12 13.01 -13.62 9.50
CA GLY A 12 11.64 -13.27 9.89
C GLY A 12 10.86 -12.52 8.79
N GLU A 13 9.57 -12.29 9.04
CA GLU A 13 8.64 -11.67 8.07
C GLU A 13 9.10 -10.28 7.58
N THR A 14 9.50 -9.39 8.50
CA THR A 14 10.00 -8.06 8.13
C THR A 14 11.44 -8.13 7.65
N GLY A 15 12.29 -8.92 8.31
CA GLY A 15 13.71 -9.10 7.95
C GLY A 15 13.90 -9.53 6.50
N ARG A 16 13.13 -10.51 6.01
CA ARG A 16 13.18 -10.96 4.61
C ARG A 16 12.75 -9.89 3.62
N ARG A 17 11.80 -9.02 4.01
CA ARG A 17 11.34 -7.90 3.17
C ARG A 17 12.40 -6.80 3.08
N ILE A 18 13.04 -6.48 4.21
CA ILE A 18 14.21 -5.57 4.25
C ILE A 18 15.29 -6.09 3.30
N ILE A 19 15.68 -7.36 3.45
CA ILE A 19 16.69 -7.99 2.57
C ILE A 19 16.30 -7.91 1.10
N SER A 20 15.05 -8.28 0.75
CA SER A 20 14.57 -8.25 -0.64
C SER A 20 14.57 -6.85 -1.25
N LEU A 21 14.18 -5.84 -0.45
CA LEU A 21 14.22 -4.43 -0.84
C LEU A 21 15.67 -3.97 -1.04
N LEU A 22 16.56 -4.24 -0.09
CA LEU A 22 17.96 -3.81 -0.19
C LEU A 22 18.67 -4.46 -1.38
N VAL A 23 18.54 -5.79 -1.58
CA VAL A 23 19.14 -6.48 -2.74
C VAL A 23 18.64 -5.91 -4.07
N SER A 24 17.39 -5.45 -4.12
CA SER A 24 16.79 -4.94 -5.35
C SER A 24 17.12 -3.48 -5.63
N ASN A 25 17.39 -2.66 -4.61
CA ASN A 25 17.54 -1.21 -4.73
C ASN A 25 18.96 -0.72 -4.45
N HIS A 26 19.78 -1.56 -3.83
CA HIS A 26 21.14 -1.25 -3.39
C HIS A 26 22.08 -2.39 -3.78
N PRO A 27 22.28 -2.66 -5.09
CA PRO A 27 23.14 -3.74 -5.56
C PRO A 27 24.60 -3.57 -5.15
N GLU A 28 25.00 -2.36 -4.75
CA GLU A 28 26.32 -2.05 -4.23
C GLU A 28 26.56 -2.54 -2.80
N LEU A 29 25.52 -2.91 -2.04
CA LEU A 29 25.63 -3.35 -0.66
C LEU A 29 25.95 -4.84 -0.53
N THR A 30 26.81 -5.19 0.42
CA THR A 30 26.97 -6.57 0.85
C THR A 30 25.98 -6.88 1.98
N ILE A 31 25.00 -7.73 1.70
CA ILE A 31 23.87 -7.98 2.61
C ILE A 31 23.99 -9.36 3.26
N CYS A 32 23.89 -9.41 4.58
CA CYS A 32 23.89 -10.64 5.37
C CYS A 32 22.58 -10.84 6.14
N CYS A 33 21.97 -12.02 5.98
CA CYS A 33 20.90 -12.52 6.83
C CYS A 33 21.49 -13.15 8.10
N ALA A 34 21.27 -12.51 9.25
CA ALA A 34 21.67 -13.05 10.54
C ALA A 34 20.47 -13.57 11.33
N ALA A 35 20.47 -14.87 11.62
CA ALA A 35 19.40 -15.51 12.37
C ALA A 35 19.85 -16.84 12.98
N ARG A 36 19.20 -17.27 14.07
CA ARG A 36 19.43 -18.57 14.72
C ARG A 36 19.14 -19.75 13.79
N ARG A 37 18.20 -19.59 12.86
CA ARG A 37 17.82 -20.63 11.89
C ARG A 37 18.05 -20.09 10.48
N PRO A 38 18.56 -20.92 9.56
CA PRO A 38 18.68 -20.51 8.16
C PRO A 38 17.29 -20.24 7.58
N PRO A 39 17.16 -19.27 6.66
CA PRO A 39 15.93 -19.11 5.89
C PRO A 39 15.67 -20.38 5.07
N ARG A 40 14.39 -20.67 4.79
CA ARG A 40 14.07 -21.79 3.88
C ARG A 40 14.67 -21.51 2.50
N LYS A 41 15.12 -22.57 1.82
CA LYS A 41 15.70 -22.47 0.47
C LYS A 41 14.74 -21.74 -0.48
N GLY A 42 15.26 -20.80 -1.26
CA GLY A 42 14.50 -20.00 -2.23
C GLY A 42 13.69 -18.83 -1.64
N ILE A 43 13.70 -18.61 -0.32
CA ILE A 43 13.03 -17.44 0.29
C ILE A 43 13.83 -16.15 0.12
N LEU A 44 15.16 -16.24 0.25
CA LEU A 44 16.07 -15.13 0.02
C LEU A 44 16.83 -15.33 -1.30
N PRO A 45 17.25 -14.25 -1.97
CA PRO A 45 18.13 -14.33 -3.13
C PRO A 45 19.44 -15.06 -2.80
N ASP A 46 19.98 -15.82 -3.75
CA ASP A 46 21.21 -16.61 -3.56
C ASP A 46 22.45 -15.74 -3.26
N SER A 47 22.41 -14.45 -3.61
CA SER A 47 23.47 -13.49 -3.30
C SER A 47 23.55 -13.10 -1.81
N VAL A 48 22.53 -13.44 -1.01
CA VAL A 48 22.46 -13.07 0.40
C VAL A 48 23.23 -14.09 1.25
N LEU A 49 24.23 -13.60 1.99
CA LEU A 49 24.98 -14.42 2.92
C LEU A 49 24.12 -14.81 4.11
N TYR A 50 24.21 -16.05 4.58
CA TYR A 50 23.63 -16.48 5.85
C TYR A 50 24.71 -16.54 6.92
N GLN A 51 24.45 -15.89 8.05
CA GLN A 51 25.27 -15.97 9.25
C GLN A 51 24.41 -16.51 10.39
N HIS A 52 24.82 -17.64 10.96
CA HIS A 52 24.24 -18.08 12.21
C HIS A 52 24.58 -17.05 13.29
N THR A 53 23.57 -16.53 13.96
CA THR A 53 23.72 -15.54 15.03
C THR A 53 22.69 -15.80 16.11
N ASP A 54 23.18 -16.00 17.33
CA ASP A 54 22.39 -16.03 18.54
C ASP A 54 22.82 -14.88 19.44
N ILE A 55 21.94 -13.91 19.66
CA ILE A 55 22.23 -12.73 20.48
C ILE A 55 22.43 -13.07 21.96
N ASP A 56 22.11 -14.30 22.38
CA ASP A 56 22.45 -14.81 23.71
C ASP A 56 23.93 -15.23 23.82
N ASP A 57 24.60 -15.53 22.70
CA ASP A 57 26.06 -15.68 22.60
C ASP A 57 26.69 -14.33 22.27
N GLU A 58 26.89 -13.51 23.31
CA GLU A 58 27.35 -12.13 23.17
C GLU A 58 28.74 -12.03 22.51
N SER A 59 29.68 -12.90 22.91
CA SER A 59 31.07 -12.85 22.44
C SER A 59 31.15 -13.14 20.94
N ASN A 60 30.50 -14.22 20.49
CA ASN A 60 30.46 -14.56 19.07
C ASN A 60 29.67 -13.53 18.26
N THR A 61 28.56 -13.01 18.82
CA THR A 61 27.77 -11.97 18.15
C THR A 61 28.60 -10.70 17.96
N ILE A 62 29.30 -10.20 18.98
CA ILE A 62 30.18 -9.02 18.85
C ILE A 62 31.28 -9.26 17.83
N ALA A 63 31.95 -10.42 17.86
CA ALA A 63 32.98 -10.78 16.88
C ALA A 63 32.44 -10.83 15.44
N THR A 64 31.19 -11.25 15.28
CA THR A 64 30.48 -11.24 13.99
C THR A 64 30.14 -9.83 13.55
N LEU A 65 29.54 -9.03 14.42
CA LEU A 65 29.08 -7.66 14.13
C LEU A 65 30.24 -6.75 13.70
N LYS A 66 31.44 -6.89 14.28
CA LYS A 66 32.65 -6.15 13.90
C LYS A 66 33.06 -6.28 12.42
N LYS A 67 32.49 -7.24 11.69
CA LYS A 67 32.76 -7.45 10.24
C LYS A 67 31.86 -6.61 9.33
N TYR A 68 30.90 -5.88 9.90
CA TYR A 68 29.88 -5.10 9.21
C TYR A 68 29.98 -3.62 9.59
N ASP A 69 29.40 -2.74 8.76
CA ASP A 69 29.35 -1.31 9.05
C ASP A 69 28.12 -0.94 9.89
N ILE A 70 27.00 -1.61 9.66
CA ILE A 70 25.71 -1.30 10.28
C ILE A 70 24.83 -2.55 10.41
N ALA A 71 24.07 -2.61 11.50
CA ALA A 71 23.06 -3.64 11.73
C ALA A 71 21.64 -3.08 11.51
N ILE A 72 20.77 -3.86 10.86
CA ILE A 72 19.32 -3.64 10.89
C ILE A 72 18.68 -4.67 11.81
N ILE A 73 18.12 -4.19 12.92
CA ILE A 73 17.55 -4.98 14.01
C ILE A 73 16.06 -5.22 13.71
N ALA A 74 15.77 -6.37 13.10
CA ALA A 74 14.43 -6.86 12.78
C ALA A 74 14.05 -8.11 13.59
N LEU A 75 14.57 -8.20 14.82
CA LEU A 75 14.35 -9.30 15.76
C LEU A 75 13.17 -9.02 16.69
N GLY A 76 12.47 -10.09 17.09
CA GLY A 76 11.39 -10.01 18.05
C GLY A 76 11.10 -11.36 18.71
N PRO A 77 10.28 -11.40 19.77
CA PRO A 77 9.54 -10.26 20.34
C PRO A 77 10.44 -9.30 21.13
N LEU A 78 10.27 -7.99 20.92
CA LEU A 78 11.13 -6.96 21.50
C LEU A 78 10.93 -6.78 23.00
N ASP A 79 9.75 -7.07 23.53
CA ASP A 79 9.52 -7.08 24.98
C ASP A 79 10.42 -8.08 25.72
N LYS A 80 10.89 -9.12 25.03
CA LYS A 80 11.82 -10.11 25.60
C LYS A 80 13.28 -9.67 25.45
N PHE A 81 13.64 -9.17 24.27
CA PHE A 81 15.04 -8.87 23.96
C PHE A 81 15.46 -7.47 24.39
N ALA A 82 14.50 -6.57 24.62
CA ALA A 82 14.69 -5.19 25.02
C ALA A 82 15.82 -4.54 24.20
N ALA A 83 16.82 -3.97 24.86
CA ALA A 83 17.95 -3.30 24.22
C ALA A 83 19.17 -4.21 23.95
N LYS A 84 19.05 -5.55 24.06
CA LYS A 84 20.21 -6.46 23.99
C LYS A 84 20.99 -6.33 22.68
N ALA A 85 20.30 -6.34 21.54
CA ALA A 85 20.94 -6.19 20.24
C ALA A 85 21.66 -4.84 20.07
N HIS A 86 21.08 -3.75 20.59
CA HIS A 86 21.70 -2.43 20.61
C HIS A 86 22.99 -2.42 21.41
N LYS A 87 22.98 -3.03 22.62
CA LYS A 87 24.20 -3.17 23.44
C LYS A 87 25.31 -3.91 22.69
N LEU A 88 24.97 -4.96 21.94
CA LEU A 88 25.94 -5.73 21.15
C LEU A 88 26.49 -4.90 19.98
N CYS A 89 25.67 -4.10 19.30
CA CYS A 89 26.11 -3.20 18.22
C CYS A 89 27.04 -2.11 18.75
N ILE A 90 26.68 -1.45 19.87
CA ILE A 90 27.50 -0.43 20.53
C ILE A 90 28.86 -1.02 20.96
N ARG A 91 28.88 -2.22 21.56
CA ARG A 91 30.13 -2.91 21.95
C ARG A 91 30.97 -3.37 20.76
N ALA A 92 30.34 -3.64 19.63
CA ALA A 92 31.03 -3.95 18.38
C ALA A 92 31.55 -2.69 17.65
N GLY A 93 31.10 -1.49 18.05
CA GLY A 93 31.48 -0.23 17.41
C GLY A 93 30.81 -0.04 16.05
N ILE A 94 29.59 -0.58 15.86
CA ILE A 94 28.83 -0.45 14.61
C ILE A 94 27.53 0.31 14.83
N ASP A 95 27.04 0.95 13.77
CA ASP A 95 25.76 1.63 13.81
C ASP A 95 24.58 0.64 13.79
N ALA A 96 23.40 1.10 14.16
CA ALA A 96 22.19 0.29 14.17
C ALA A 96 20.94 1.05 13.69
N ILE A 97 20.04 0.33 13.03
CA ILE A 97 18.67 0.76 12.73
C ILE A 97 17.74 -0.32 13.25
N ASP A 98 16.78 0.00 14.11
CA ASP A 98 15.75 -0.94 14.54
C ASP A 98 14.36 -0.58 14.00
N ILE A 99 13.44 -1.54 14.12
CA ILE A 99 12.02 -1.38 13.80
C ILE A 99 11.14 -1.47 15.04
N ASN A 100 11.62 -0.98 16.18
CA ASN A 100 11.01 -1.20 17.48
C ASN A 100 9.59 -0.63 17.59
N ASP A 101 8.65 -1.50 17.98
CA ASP A 101 7.24 -1.19 18.19
C ASP A 101 6.81 -1.29 19.67
N SER A 102 7.75 -1.51 20.59
CA SER A 102 7.48 -1.63 22.02
C SER A 102 7.98 -0.41 22.80
N LEU A 103 7.09 0.19 23.59
CA LEU A 103 7.43 1.29 24.49
C LEU A 103 8.47 0.89 25.54
N GLU A 104 8.35 -0.30 26.11
CA GLU A 104 9.27 -0.79 27.14
C GLU A 104 10.66 -1.06 26.54
N ALA A 105 10.72 -1.63 25.35
CA ALA A 105 11.98 -1.78 24.64
C ALA A 105 12.59 -0.41 24.26
N ALA A 106 11.77 0.57 23.85
CA ALA A 106 12.24 1.92 23.55
C ALA A 106 12.91 2.57 24.76
N ASP A 107 12.29 2.50 25.95
CA ASP A 107 12.88 3.03 27.18
C ASP A 107 14.25 2.42 27.48
N ASN A 108 14.38 1.11 27.30
CA ASN A 108 15.65 0.41 27.47
C ASN A 108 16.69 0.83 26.42
N VAL A 109 16.27 1.06 25.18
CA VAL A 109 17.17 1.46 24.08
C VAL A 109 17.65 2.89 24.28
N PHE A 110 16.77 3.84 24.59
CA PHE A 110 17.16 5.22 24.90
C PHE A 110 18.07 5.34 26.13
N SER A 111 17.96 4.43 27.10
CA SER A 111 18.89 4.39 28.24
C SER A 111 20.37 4.20 27.84
N LEU A 112 20.62 3.70 26.61
CA LEU A 112 21.96 3.51 26.06
C LEU A 112 22.54 4.76 25.41
N TYR A 113 21.82 5.89 25.38
CA TYR A 113 22.24 7.14 24.72
C TYR A 113 23.70 7.53 25.01
N LYS A 114 24.06 7.62 26.30
CA LYS A 114 25.42 7.99 26.71
C LYS A 114 26.47 6.94 26.29
N SER A 115 26.12 5.65 26.34
CA SER A 115 27.03 4.57 25.92
C SER A 115 27.30 4.63 24.42
N ALA A 116 26.26 4.86 23.62
CA ALA A 116 26.38 5.03 22.17
C ALA A 116 27.21 6.28 21.81
N GLN A 117 27.00 7.39 22.52
CA GLN A 117 27.82 8.60 22.37
C GLN A 117 29.31 8.35 22.66
N GLN A 118 29.61 7.68 23.78
CA GLN A 118 30.99 7.37 24.17
C GLN A 118 31.70 6.47 23.16
N GLN A 119 30.98 5.50 22.58
CA GLN A 119 31.50 4.60 21.54
C GLN A 119 31.46 5.20 20.13
N LYS A 120 30.95 6.44 19.98
CA LYS A 120 30.76 7.10 18.68
C LYS A 120 29.98 6.23 17.68
N THR A 121 28.91 5.60 18.15
CA THR A 121 27.98 4.83 17.32
C THR A 121 26.63 5.53 17.25
N ILE A 122 25.96 5.38 16.11
CA ILE A 122 24.63 5.90 15.85
C ILE A 122 23.64 4.74 15.98
N SER A 123 22.56 4.90 16.73
CA SER A 123 21.42 4.00 16.63
C SER A 123 20.12 4.73 16.38
N LEU A 124 19.45 4.35 15.29
CA LEU A 124 18.11 4.81 14.96
C LEU A 124 17.10 3.79 15.49
N THR A 125 16.19 4.23 16.35
CA THR A 125 15.15 3.37 16.94
C THR A 125 13.77 3.78 16.46
N GLY A 126 12.88 2.81 16.32
CA GLY A 126 11.52 3.00 15.85
C GLY A 126 11.41 3.35 14.37
N MET A 127 12.28 2.83 13.49
CA MET A 127 12.25 3.11 12.05
C MET A 127 11.31 2.17 11.28
N GLY A 128 10.05 2.10 11.72
CA GLY A 128 9.03 1.20 11.18
C GLY A 128 7.77 1.90 10.65
N PHE A 129 6.65 1.17 10.65
CA PHE A 129 5.34 1.73 10.30
C PHE A 129 4.80 2.68 11.38
N SER A 130 4.75 2.20 12.63
CA SER A 130 4.41 2.98 13.81
C SER A 130 5.13 2.38 15.01
N PRO A 131 6.16 3.05 15.57
CA PRO A 131 6.74 4.34 15.19
C PRO A 131 7.54 4.28 13.87
N GLY A 132 7.93 5.46 13.37
CA GLY A 132 8.74 5.63 12.14
C GLY A 132 8.03 6.52 11.14
N ILE A 133 7.17 5.94 10.29
CA ILE A 133 6.32 6.73 9.39
C ILE A 133 5.32 7.58 10.18
N SER A 134 4.70 7.02 11.24
CA SER A 134 3.84 7.80 12.14
C SER A 134 4.57 8.95 12.80
N SER A 135 5.79 8.71 13.28
CA SER A 135 6.65 9.73 13.91
C SER A 135 7.05 10.82 12.91
N LEU A 136 7.29 10.47 11.65
CA LEU A 136 7.59 11.44 10.60
C LEU A 136 6.38 12.32 10.26
N MET A 137 5.19 11.73 10.13
CA MET A 137 3.94 12.48 9.95
C MET A 137 3.61 13.38 11.15
N LEU A 138 3.82 12.87 12.36
CA LEU A 138 3.65 13.62 13.60
C LEU A 138 4.63 14.79 13.68
N SER A 139 5.89 14.56 13.32
CA SER A 139 6.93 15.59 13.30
C SER A 139 6.65 16.66 12.26
N ASP A 140 6.19 16.29 11.06
CA ASP A 140 5.79 17.24 10.02
C ASP A 140 4.70 18.21 10.52
N LEU A 141 3.67 17.68 11.19
CA LEU A 141 2.58 18.48 11.75
C LEU A 141 3.03 19.34 12.93
N ALA A 142 3.89 18.80 13.81
CA ALA A 142 4.44 19.53 14.95
C ALA A 142 5.35 20.68 14.49
N SER A 143 6.29 20.42 13.59
CA SER A 143 7.17 21.43 12.99
C SER A 143 6.41 22.52 12.25
N SER A 144 5.28 22.17 11.60
CA SER A 144 4.43 23.15 10.93
C SER A 144 3.47 23.88 11.87
N LYS A 145 3.50 23.59 13.17
CA LYS A 145 2.59 24.14 14.19
C LYS A 145 1.11 23.93 13.84
N ALA A 146 0.78 22.73 13.35
CA ALA A 146 -0.56 22.41 12.89
C ALA A 146 -1.61 22.38 14.02
N SER A 147 -1.20 22.09 15.26
CA SER A 147 -2.06 22.17 16.44
C SER A 147 -1.84 23.48 17.19
N LYS A 148 -2.94 24.07 17.68
CA LYS A 148 -2.89 25.25 18.58
C LYS A 148 -2.48 24.87 20.01
N GLN A 149 -2.74 23.63 20.41
CA GLN A 149 -2.54 23.13 21.79
C GLN A 149 -1.42 22.08 21.87
N ASP A 150 -0.73 21.83 20.77
CA ASP A 150 0.24 20.74 20.59
C ASP A 150 -0.39 19.35 20.87
N ASN A 151 -1.67 19.19 20.54
CA ASN A 151 -2.45 17.96 20.70
C ASN A 151 -2.51 17.21 19.37
N TYR A 152 -2.09 15.95 19.39
CA TYR A 152 -2.07 15.10 18.19
C TYR A 152 -2.71 13.73 18.44
N ARG A 153 -3.18 13.13 17.36
CA ARG A 153 -3.79 11.80 17.32
C ARG A 153 -3.10 10.94 16.29
N ILE A 154 -2.89 9.67 16.60
CA ILE A 154 -2.49 8.64 15.63
C ILE A 154 -3.61 7.60 15.55
N ARG A 155 -4.10 7.34 14.34
CA ARG A 155 -5.13 6.34 14.05
C ARG A 155 -4.65 5.38 12.97
N LEU A 156 -4.69 4.10 13.30
CA LEU A 156 -4.21 3.01 12.45
C LEU A 156 -5.37 2.09 12.08
N TYR A 157 -5.48 1.73 10.80
CA TYR A 157 -6.31 0.62 10.34
C TYR A 157 -5.46 -0.41 9.63
N MET A 158 -5.64 -1.68 9.96
CA MET A 158 -4.95 -2.81 9.33
C MET A 158 -5.96 -3.89 8.94
N GLY A 159 -6.11 -4.09 7.63
CA GLY A 159 -6.89 -5.19 7.08
C GLY A 159 -6.23 -6.57 7.30
N ALA A 160 -7.01 -7.65 7.16
CA ALA A 160 -6.56 -9.01 7.46
C ALA A 160 -5.88 -9.76 6.28
N ALA A 161 -5.79 -9.17 5.08
CA ALA A 161 -5.42 -9.91 3.85
C ALA A 161 -3.95 -10.37 3.78
N TYR A 162 -3.05 -9.83 4.59
CA TYR A 162 -1.63 -10.23 4.57
C TYR A 162 -1.29 -11.32 5.59
N GLY A 163 -2.19 -11.59 6.54
CA GLY A 163 -1.87 -12.36 7.73
C GLY A 163 -0.85 -11.65 8.63
N GLY A 164 -0.43 -12.33 9.70
CA GLY A 164 0.59 -11.82 10.62
C GLY A 164 1.88 -12.65 10.57
N GLY A 165 3.03 -12.01 10.80
CA GLY A 165 4.29 -12.69 11.09
C GLY A 165 4.23 -13.40 12.45
N GLU A 166 5.12 -14.37 12.68
CA GLU A 166 5.11 -15.21 13.91
C GLU A 166 5.23 -14.39 15.21
N THR A 167 5.84 -13.20 15.15
CA THR A 167 6.06 -12.33 16.30
C THR A 167 4.98 -11.28 16.53
N SER A 168 4.22 -10.89 15.49
CA SER A 168 3.21 -9.83 15.58
C SER A 168 2.09 -10.10 16.59
N PRO A 169 1.58 -11.33 16.74
CA PRO A 169 0.64 -11.65 17.80
C PRO A 169 1.13 -11.32 19.20
N ASN A 170 2.43 -11.47 19.47
CA ASN A 170 2.99 -11.12 20.78
C ASN A 170 2.92 -9.62 21.03
N ALA A 171 3.28 -8.79 20.04
CA ALA A 171 3.20 -7.33 20.12
C ALA A 171 1.75 -6.85 20.33
N ILE A 172 0.79 -7.43 19.58
CA ILE A 172 -0.63 -7.11 19.74
C ILE A 172 -1.11 -7.45 21.15
N LEU A 173 -0.81 -8.67 21.64
CA LEU A 173 -1.21 -9.09 22.99
C LEU A 173 -0.56 -8.24 24.09
N ALA A 174 0.70 -7.85 23.92
CA ALA A 174 1.42 -6.99 24.84
C ALA A 174 0.84 -5.57 24.93
N SER A 175 0.15 -5.11 23.86
CA SER A 175 -0.52 -3.80 23.85
C SER A 175 -1.80 -3.76 24.71
N PHE A 176 -2.40 -4.92 25.04
CA PHE A 176 -3.61 -4.98 25.86
C PHE A 176 -3.29 -4.82 27.34
N LYS A 177 -3.44 -3.60 27.87
CA LYS A 177 -3.15 -3.28 29.28
C LYS A 177 -4.34 -2.57 29.93
N GLN A 178 -4.49 -2.70 31.25
CA GLN A 178 -5.50 -1.94 32.02
C GLN A 178 -5.07 -0.48 32.25
N GLN A 179 -3.75 -0.26 32.32
CA GLN A 179 -3.15 1.06 32.40
C GLN A 179 -2.21 1.27 31.21
N LEU A 180 -2.27 2.46 30.63
CA LEU A 180 -1.39 2.88 29.54
C LEU A 180 -0.48 3.99 30.01
N THR A 181 0.74 3.93 29.50
CA THR A 181 1.70 5.02 29.58
C THR A 181 1.53 5.88 28.34
N CYS A 182 1.17 7.15 28.53
CA CYS A 182 0.90 8.10 27.46
C CYS A 182 1.69 9.39 27.63
N TRP A 183 1.79 10.17 26.57
CA TRP A 183 2.30 11.54 26.63
C TRP A 183 1.13 12.50 26.88
N ARG A 184 1.13 13.15 28.05
CA ARG A 184 0.10 14.12 28.46
C ARG A 184 0.74 15.32 29.14
N ASP A 185 0.27 16.51 28.81
CA ASP A 185 0.79 17.78 29.34
C ASP A 185 2.32 17.88 29.28
N GLY A 186 2.91 17.40 28.18
CA GLY A 186 4.36 17.43 27.97
C GLY A 186 5.16 16.46 28.84
N LYS A 187 4.52 15.46 29.44
CA LYS A 187 5.19 14.45 30.27
C LYS A 187 4.60 13.06 30.11
N LYS A 188 5.43 12.06 30.42
CA LYS A 188 5.03 10.66 30.48
C LYS A 188 4.13 10.43 31.70
N THR A 189 2.90 9.99 31.46
CA THR A 189 1.87 9.82 32.49
C THR A 189 1.24 8.43 32.38
N GLN A 190 0.94 7.79 33.52
CA GLN A 190 0.13 6.58 33.56
C GLN A 190 -1.34 6.94 33.70
N ILE A 191 -2.19 6.33 32.87
CA ILE A 191 -3.64 6.52 32.90
C ILE A 191 -4.35 5.17 32.87
N ALA A 192 -5.61 5.15 33.33
CA ALA A 192 -6.51 4.06 32.98
C ALA A 192 -6.71 4.03 31.47
N THR A 193 -6.76 2.83 30.89
CA THR A 193 -6.90 2.68 29.44
C THR A 193 -8.26 3.21 28.99
N PRO A 194 -8.31 4.18 28.06
CA PRO A 194 -9.55 4.85 27.68
C PRO A 194 -10.34 4.01 26.66
N TRP A 195 -10.85 2.86 27.09
CA TRP A 195 -11.49 1.89 26.19
C TRP A 195 -12.76 2.40 25.50
N THR A 196 -13.53 3.28 26.14
CA THR A 196 -14.88 3.69 25.71
C THR A 196 -15.10 5.20 25.83
N ASP A 197 -14.06 6.00 25.62
CA ASP A 197 -14.21 7.46 25.55
C ASP A 197 -14.73 7.92 24.16
N ASN A 198 -14.85 9.23 23.97
CA ASN A 198 -15.37 9.83 22.73
C ASN A 198 -14.51 9.56 21.48
N HIS A 199 -13.34 8.93 21.62
CA HIS A 199 -12.43 8.60 20.53
C HIS A 199 -12.35 7.09 20.28
N ASN A 200 -13.24 6.29 20.87
CA ASN A 200 -13.24 4.83 20.72
C ASN A 200 -13.75 4.36 19.35
N LEU A 201 -14.43 5.23 18.59
CA LEU A 201 -14.93 4.95 17.25
C LEU A 201 -14.28 5.90 16.24
N PHE A 202 -13.94 5.39 15.06
CA PHE A 202 -13.37 6.20 13.99
C PHE A 202 -13.70 5.66 12.61
N THR A 203 -13.90 6.54 11.64
CA THR A 203 -14.21 6.17 10.26
C THR A 203 -12.98 6.38 9.38
N PHE A 204 -12.38 5.29 8.93
CA PHE A 204 -11.24 5.33 7.99
C PHE A 204 -11.72 5.42 6.54
N PRO A 205 -10.85 5.86 5.61
CA PRO A 205 -11.14 5.76 4.18
C PRO A 205 -11.56 4.34 3.79
N SER A 206 -12.49 4.23 2.85
CA SER A 206 -13.01 2.97 2.33
C SER A 206 -13.76 2.10 3.33
N ILE A 207 -14.05 2.59 4.55
CA ILE A 207 -14.89 1.93 5.56
C ILE A 207 -16.15 2.77 5.79
N THR A 208 -17.32 2.19 5.51
CA THR A 208 -18.60 2.93 5.54
C THR A 208 -19.15 3.18 6.94
N GLN A 209 -18.71 2.42 7.94
CA GLN A 209 -19.16 2.52 9.32
C GLN A 209 -17.95 2.73 10.23
N ALA A 210 -18.13 3.53 11.28
CA ALA A 210 -17.09 3.72 12.27
C ALA A 210 -16.70 2.39 12.91
N VAL A 211 -15.40 2.15 13.07
CA VAL A 211 -14.85 0.94 13.68
C VAL A 211 -14.34 1.25 15.08
N SER A 212 -14.42 0.26 15.97
CA SER A 212 -13.83 0.38 17.29
C SER A 212 -12.30 0.42 17.21
N LEU A 213 -11.73 1.28 18.05
CA LEU A 213 -10.31 1.51 18.21
C LEU A 213 -9.83 0.96 19.55
N ILE A 214 -8.64 0.36 19.52
CA ILE A 214 -7.91 -0.12 20.70
C ILE A 214 -6.80 0.89 21.01
N PRO A 215 -6.83 1.54 22.18
CA PRO A 215 -5.73 2.39 22.65
C PRO A 215 -4.48 1.57 22.95
N PHE A 216 -3.30 2.12 22.66
CA PHE A 216 -2.03 1.46 22.97
C PHE A 216 -0.97 2.47 23.43
N ALA A 217 0.02 1.98 24.17
CA ALA A 217 1.16 2.76 24.62
C ALA A 217 2.20 2.83 23.49
N THR A 218 2.18 3.93 22.74
CA THR A 218 3.01 4.11 21.55
C THR A 218 4.48 4.37 21.92
N PRO A 219 5.49 3.82 21.22
CA PRO A 219 6.88 4.00 21.62
C PRO A 219 7.42 5.42 21.41
N GLU A 220 6.75 6.27 20.60
CA GLU A 220 7.03 7.71 20.49
C GLU A 220 7.03 8.39 21.88
N VAL A 221 6.26 7.87 22.85
CA VAL A 221 6.25 8.40 24.23
C VAL A 221 7.63 8.32 24.88
N SER A 222 8.44 7.31 24.55
CA SER A 222 9.80 7.17 25.08
C SER A 222 10.75 8.20 24.49
N GLY A 223 10.67 8.44 23.19
CA GLY A 223 11.51 9.44 22.52
C GLY A 223 11.13 10.87 22.91
N LEU A 224 9.83 11.18 23.00
CA LEU A 224 9.37 12.49 23.51
C LEU A 224 9.84 12.78 24.94
N SER A 225 10.12 11.74 25.75
CA SER A 225 10.64 11.92 27.11
C SER A 225 12.14 12.20 27.20
N GLN A 226 12.86 12.18 26.08
CA GLN A 226 14.29 12.47 26.05
C GLN A 226 14.55 13.98 26.04
N SER A 227 15.72 14.37 26.57
CA SER A 227 16.12 15.78 26.63
C SER A 227 16.51 16.38 25.28
N HIS A 228 16.80 15.54 24.27
CA HIS A 228 17.31 15.93 22.96
C HIS A 228 16.26 15.82 21.85
N VAL A 229 14.97 15.98 22.17
CA VAL A 229 13.92 16.16 21.15
C VAL A 229 14.24 17.42 20.34
N ALA A 230 14.02 17.37 19.02
CA ALA A 230 14.34 18.49 18.15
C ALA A 230 13.54 19.74 18.55
N SER A 231 14.18 20.91 18.58
CA SER A 231 13.62 22.14 19.13
C SER A 231 12.37 22.65 18.41
N ASP A 232 12.16 22.21 17.16
CA ASP A 232 10.99 22.56 16.36
C ASP A 232 9.81 21.60 16.55
N ILE A 233 9.98 20.56 17.37
CA ILE A 233 8.93 19.59 17.70
C ILE A 233 8.34 19.94 19.06
N LYS A 234 7.07 20.36 19.04
CA LYS A 234 6.30 20.62 20.26
C LYS A 234 5.03 19.78 20.26
N ILE A 235 4.93 18.90 21.26
CA ILE A 235 3.83 17.95 21.43
C ILE A 235 3.50 17.93 22.93
N ASN A 236 2.29 18.30 23.32
CA ASN A 236 1.83 18.24 24.70
C ASN A 236 1.04 16.96 24.95
N ASN A 237 0.20 16.55 24.00
CA ASN A 237 -0.65 15.37 24.15
C ASN A 237 -0.61 14.50 22.90
N LEU A 238 -0.43 13.19 23.10
CA LEU A 238 -0.46 12.19 22.04
C LEU A 238 -1.40 11.05 22.43
N ASP A 239 -2.40 10.80 21.58
CA ASP A 239 -3.33 9.67 21.72
C ASP A 239 -3.27 8.78 20.49
N SER A 240 -2.84 7.53 20.70
CA SER A 240 -2.54 6.56 19.64
C SER A 240 -3.45 5.34 19.76
N ARG A 241 -4.12 5.00 18.67
CA ARG A 241 -5.09 3.88 18.64
C ARG A 241 -5.08 3.16 17.31
N TYR A 242 -5.47 1.89 17.33
CA TYR A 242 -5.55 1.08 16.12
C TYR A 242 -6.84 0.26 16.02
N SER A 243 -7.17 -0.16 14.80
CA SER A 243 -8.16 -1.20 14.50
C SER A 243 -7.53 -2.25 13.60
N ILE A 244 -7.65 -3.52 13.96
CA ILE A 244 -7.25 -4.66 13.12
C ILE A 244 -8.55 -5.39 12.74
N GLN A 245 -8.73 -5.68 11.46
CA GLN A 245 -9.92 -6.39 11.00
C GLN A 245 -10.09 -7.72 11.76
N TYR A 246 -11.31 -7.98 12.25
CA TYR A 246 -11.71 -9.12 13.10
C TYR A 246 -11.17 -9.13 14.55
N LEU A 247 -10.36 -8.15 14.95
CA LEU A 247 -10.00 -7.98 16.36
C LEU A 247 -11.01 -7.05 17.03
N THR A 248 -11.74 -7.57 18.01
CA THR A 248 -12.79 -6.79 18.71
C THR A 248 -12.24 -6.09 19.95
N LEU A 249 -12.80 -4.93 20.26
CA LEU A 249 -12.51 -4.17 21.48
C LEU A 249 -12.80 -5.00 22.74
N GLY A 250 -13.91 -5.74 22.77
CA GLY A 250 -14.28 -6.59 23.91
C GLY A 250 -13.26 -7.70 24.18
N PHE A 251 -12.66 -8.28 23.12
CA PHE A 251 -11.57 -9.24 23.29
C PHE A 251 -10.33 -8.58 23.89
N ALA A 252 -9.93 -7.40 23.40
CA ALA A 252 -8.79 -6.66 23.94
C ALA A 252 -8.99 -6.30 25.43
N GLN A 253 -10.19 -5.82 25.80
CA GLN A 253 -10.55 -5.54 27.20
C GLN A 253 -10.47 -6.79 28.10
N PHE A 254 -11.00 -7.92 27.61
CA PHE A 254 -10.92 -9.20 28.32
C PHE A 254 -9.46 -9.59 28.58
N MET A 255 -8.63 -9.56 27.54
CA MET A 255 -7.21 -9.90 27.65
C MET A 255 -6.43 -8.94 28.55
N ALA A 256 -6.76 -7.64 28.54
CA ALA A 256 -6.15 -6.68 29.44
C ALA A 256 -6.49 -6.95 30.92
N LYS A 257 -7.72 -7.37 31.21
CA LYS A 257 -8.19 -7.64 32.59
C LYS A 257 -7.49 -8.85 33.22
N TYR A 258 -7.23 -9.88 32.43
CA TYR A 258 -6.63 -11.12 32.92
C TYR A 258 -5.15 -11.18 32.50
N LYS A 259 -4.23 -10.92 33.44
CA LYS A 259 -2.79 -11.15 33.26
C LYS A 259 -2.52 -12.66 33.16
N LEU A 260 -2.73 -13.19 31.96
CA LEU A 260 -2.50 -14.58 31.62
C LEU A 260 -1.00 -14.87 31.66
N GLY A 261 -0.59 -15.91 32.40
CA GLY A 261 0.82 -16.31 32.49
C GLY A 261 1.43 -16.73 31.14
N HIS A 262 2.76 -16.88 31.07
CA HIS A 262 3.51 -17.15 29.83
C HIS A 262 2.98 -18.32 28.98
N LYS A 263 2.46 -19.39 29.61
CA LYS A 263 1.86 -20.55 28.91
C LYS A 263 0.64 -20.13 28.08
N TRP A 264 -0.22 -19.28 28.65
CA TRP A 264 -1.41 -18.77 27.98
C TRP A 264 -1.08 -17.70 26.94
N GLN A 265 -0.10 -16.82 27.21
CA GLN A 265 0.41 -15.88 26.19
C GLN A 265 0.89 -16.61 24.94
N SER A 266 1.68 -17.68 25.12
CA SER A 266 2.16 -18.52 24.01
C SER A 266 1.01 -19.21 23.27
N TYR A 267 -0.01 -19.71 24.00
CA TYR A 267 -1.21 -20.30 23.41
C TYR A 267 -1.97 -19.28 22.54
N PHE A 268 -2.28 -18.10 23.08
CA PHE A 268 -3.00 -17.05 22.36
C PHE A 268 -2.19 -16.53 21.18
N SER A 269 -0.88 -16.32 21.33
CA SER A 269 0.00 -15.91 20.24
C SER A 269 -0.02 -16.90 19.08
N ASN A 270 0.09 -18.20 19.37
CA ASN A 270 -0.04 -19.26 18.37
C ASN A 270 -1.43 -19.31 17.74
N MET A 271 -2.49 -19.11 18.53
CA MET A 271 -3.86 -19.04 18.04
C MET A 271 -4.05 -17.85 17.09
N PHE A 272 -3.57 -16.66 17.45
CA PHE A 272 -3.60 -15.45 16.63
C PHE A 272 -2.82 -15.62 15.34
N PHE A 273 -1.63 -16.23 15.40
CA PHE A 273 -0.86 -16.53 14.20
C PHE A 273 -1.64 -17.47 13.28
N LYS A 274 -2.10 -18.62 13.78
CA LYS A 274 -2.88 -19.58 12.99
C LYS A 274 -4.17 -18.98 12.43
N ASN A 275 -4.89 -18.20 13.24
CA ASN A 275 -6.11 -17.53 12.82
C ASN A 275 -5.81 -16.44 11.79
N GLY A 276 -4.78 -15.61 11.98
CA GLY A 276 -4.35 -14.62 10.97
C GLY A 276 -3.99 -15.28 9.64
N GLN A 277 -3.29 -16.43 9.68
CA GLN A 277 -2.98 -17.21 8.49
C GLN A 277 -4.20 -17.85 7.82
N LYS A 278 -5.29 -18.12 8.57
CA LYS A 278 -6.58 -18.56 7.99
C LYS A 278 -7.41 -17.38 7.47
N LEU A 279 -7.45 -16.27 8.21
CA LEU A 279 -8.27 -15.09 7.94
C LEU A 279 -7.87 -14.41 6.64
N LYS A 280 -6.58 -14.41 6.27
CA LYS A 280 -6.10 -13.83 4.99
C LYS A 280 -6.75 -14.43 3.73
N ASN A 281 -7.28 -15.65 3.85
CA ASN A 281 -7.95 -16.37 2.76
C ASN A 281 -9.47 -16.14 2.73
N LYS A 282 -10.03 -15.42 3.70
CA LYS A 282 -11.45 -15.03 3.65
C LYS A 282 -11.70 -14.10 2.46
N LYS A 283 -12.90 -14.21 1.89
CA LYS A 283 -13.32 -13.40 0.74
C LYS A 283 -13.37 -11.90 1.07
N ASP A 284 -13.70 -11.56 2.31
CA ASP A 284 -13.81 -10.21 2.85
C ASP A 284 -12.55 -9.72 3.58
N ALA A 285 -11.44 -10.46 3.50
CA ALA A 285 -10.18 -10.07 4.10
C ALA A 285 -9.64 -8.81 3.39
N ASP A 286 -9.68 -7.69 4.11
CA ASP A 286 -9.34 -6.36 3.60
C ASP A 286 -7.80 -6.25 3.44
N PRO A 287 -7.28 -5.83 2.28
CA PRO A 287 -5.85 -5.59 2.09
C PRO A 287 -5.44 -4.14 2.37
N ASP A 288 -6.38 -3.28 2.78
CA ASP A 288 -6.12 -1.88 3.03
C ASP A 288 -5.33 -1.65 4.33
N ILE A 289 -4.43 -0.65 4.29
CA ILE A 289 -3.84 -0.02 5.46
C ILE A 289 -4.12 1.47 5.44
N CYS A 290 -4.45 2.02 6.61
CA CYS A 290 -4.55 3.44 6.85
C CYS A 290 -3.69 3.86 8.04
N LEU A 291 -2.90 4.91 7.87
CA LEU A 291 -2.27 5.66 8.96
C LEU A 291 -2.71 7.12 8.83
N TRP A 292 -3.36 7.62 9.86
CA TRP A 292 -3.86 8.99 9.90
C TRP A 292 -3.33 9.67 11.15
N VAL A 293 -2.57 10.76 10.96
CA VAL A 293 -2.03 11.58 12.05
C VAL A 293 -2.64 12.97 11.93
N TYR A 294 -3.21 13.51 13.00
CA TYR A 294 -3.93 14.78 12.91
C TYR A 294 -3.91 15.60 14.21
N PRO A 295 -4.00 16.94 14.13
CA PRO A 295 -4.05 17.83 15.29
C PRO A 295 -5.47 17.99 15.84
N ASP A 296 -5.58 18.38 17.13
CA ASP A 296 -6.77 19.01 17.73
C ASP A 296 -8.13 18.32 17.48
N ASP A 297 -8.15 17.00 17.37
CA ASP A 297 -9.34 16.21 17.03
C ASP A 297 -9.99 16.56 15.67
N ASP A 298 -9.22 17.16 14.75
CA ASP A 298 -9.61 17.45 13.37
C ASP A 298 -8.82 16.60 12.35
N PRO A 299 -9.35 15.43 11.96
CA PRO A 299 -8.72 14.57 10.95
C PRO A 299 -8.43 15.27 9.63
N LYS A 300 -9.23 16.25 9.21
CA LYS A 300 -9.08 16.92 7.91
C LYS A 300 -7.88 17.87 7.86
N ALA A 301 -7.45 18.37 9.01
CA ALA A 301 -6.22 19.14 9.17
C ALA A 301 -4.95 18.25 9.25
N GLY A 302 -5.12 16.93 9.22
CA GLY A 302 -4.03 15.97 9.36
C GLY A 302 -3.35 15.52 8.07
N LEU A 303 -2.51 14.52 8.23
CA LEU A 303 -1.84 13.77 7.18
C LEU A 303 -2.39 12.35 7.14
N LEU A 304 -2.58 11.84 5.92
CA LEU A 304 -3.13 10.54 5.62
C LEU A 304 -2.14 9.73 4.77
N LEU A 305 -1.94 8.47 5.13
CA LEU A 305 -1.32 7.43 4.31
C LEU A 305 -2.36 6.33 4.14
N PHE A 306 -2.69 6.00 2.90
CA PHE A 306 -3.68 4.97 2.60
C PHE A 306 -3.30 4.17 1.36
N GLY A 307 -3.49 2.85 1.41
CA GLY A 307 -3.29 2.00 0.25
C GLY A 307 -3.29 0.49 0.51
N VAL A 308 -3.06 -0.26 -0.57
CA VAL A 308 -3.06 -1.73 -0.62
C VAL A 308 -1.64 -2.24 -0.36
N ILE A 309 -1.24 -2.20 0.91
CA ILE A 309 0.10 -2.58 1.37
C ILE A 309 0.03 -3.18 2.79
N SER A 310 0.99 -4.02 3.15
CA SER A 310 1.10 -4.58 4.51
C SER A 310 1.92 -3.70 5.46
N SER A 311 1.65 -3.78 6.76
CA SER A 311 2.39 -3.00 7.78
C SER A 311 3.83 -3.46 7.87
N TYR A 312 4.10 -4.75 7.63
CA TYR A 312 5.46 -5.31 7.52
C TYR A 312 6.25 -4.69 6.37
N GLU A 313 5.59 -4.41 5.25
CA GLU A 313 6.24 -3.80 4.10
C GLU A 313 6.49 -2.31 4.33
N LEU A 314 5.53 -1.58 4.90
CA LEU A 314 5.75 -0.19 5.33
C LEU A 314 6.91 -0.09 6.33
N THR A 315 6.97 -1.03 7.29
CA THR A 315 8.07 -1.15 8.26
C THR A 315 9.40 -1.41 7.57
N ALA A 316 9.45 -2.35 6.63
CA ALA A 316 10.66 -2.65 5.87
C ALA A 316 11.12 -1.47 5.00
N LYS A 317 10.19 -0.78 4.34
CA LYS A 317 10.46 0.41 3.51
C LYS A 317 11.00 1.57 4.34
N MET A 318 10.49 1.79 5.55
CA MET A 318 11.02 2.80 6.47
C MET A 318 12.45 2.46 6.91
N ALA A 319 12.73 1.22 7.29
CA ALA A 319 14.08 0.80 7.67
C ALA A 319 15.08 0.95 6.50
N CYS A 320 14.67 0.62 5.27
CA CYS A 320 15.49 0.80 4.08
C CYS A 320 15.68 2.29 3.72
N ALA A 321 14.66 3.12 3.93
CA ALA A 321 14.79 4.58 3.78
C ALA A 321 15.78 5.17 4.78
N ALA A 322 15.74 4.73 6.04
CA ALA A 322 16.71 5.13 7.06
C ALA A 322 18.14 4.71 6.70
N LEU A 323 18.34 3.48 6.19
CA LEU A 323 19.67 3.04 5.71
C LEU A 323 20.15 3.91 4.54
N LYS A 324 19.27 4.25 3.60
CA LYS A 324 19.62 5.11 2.47
C LYS A 324 20.08 6.49 2.92
N VAL A 325 19.37 7.10 3.86
CA VAL A 325 19.74 8.40 4.45
C VAL A 325 21.05 8.29 5.24
N TRP A 326 21.31 7.14 5.87
CA TRP A 326 22.58 6.85 6.52
C TRP A 326 23.75 6.74 5.53
N GLN A 327 23.56 6.07 4.39
CA GLN A 327 24.59 6.02 3.32
C GLN A 327 24.91 7.41 2.75
N GLN A 328 23.96 8.35 2.84
CA GLN A 328 24.11 9.74 2.39
C GLN A 328 24.82 10.65 3.41
N GLY A 329 25.20 10.12 4.58
CA GLY A 329 25.96 10.87 5.59
C GLY A 329 25.14 11.79 6.49
N HIS A 330 23.79 11.76 6.40
CA HIS A 330 22.93 12.65 7.19
C HIS A 330 23.01 12.44 8.72
N PHE A 331 23.57 11.33 9.19
CA PHE A 331 23.68 11.02 10.62
C PHE A 331 25.11 11.13 11.17
N GLU A 332 26.10 11.58 10.39
CA GLU A 332 27.53 11.54 10.76
C GLU A 332 27.88 12.25 12.09
N ASN A 333 27.03 13.20 12.53
CA ASN A 333 27.20 13.94 13.78
C ASN A 333 26.19 13.54 14.87
N CYS A 334 25.40 12.48 14.67
CA CYS A 334 24.33 12.03 15.56
C CYS A 334 24.75 10.81 16.39
N PHE A 335 25.92 10.85 17.04
CA PHE A 335 26.29 9.76 17.96
C PHE A 335 25.32 9.70 19.13
N GLY A 336 24.80 8.51 19.44
CA GLY A 336 23.73 8.34 20.42
C GLY A 336 22.56 7.50 19.89
N ILE A 337 21.40 7.68 20.51
CA ILE A 337 20.16 6.96 20.19
C ILE A 337 19.09 7.98 19.78
N TYR A 338 18.51 7.79 18.60
CA TYR A 338 17.58 8.75 17.99
C TYR A 338 16.35 8.04 17.41
N GLY A 339 15.16 8.50 17.84
CA GLY A 339 13.91 8.39 17.07
C GLY A 339 13.73 9.57 16.11
N VAL A 340 12.74 9.52 15.22
CA VAL A 340 12.49 10.56 14.20
C VAL A 340 12.32 11.97 14.79
N GLU A 341 11.67 12.07 15.95
CA GLU A 341 11.39 13.30 16.70
C GLU A 341 12.65 14.03 17.22
N HIS A 342 13.80 13.36 17.21
CA HIS A 342 15.09 13.94 17.62
C HIS A 342 15.94 14.41 16.45
N LEU A 343 15.60 13.97 15.23
CA LEU A 343 16.35 14.31 14.02
C LEU A 343 16.05 15.75 13.63
N ASP A 344 17.01 16.46 13.04
CA ASP A 344 16.75 17.79 12.49
C ASP A 344 15.80 17.76 11.28
N LYS A 345 15.33 18.95 10.89
CA LYS A 345 14.38 19.11 9.79
C LYS A 345 14.93 18.61 8.45
N GLU A 346 16.21 18.80 8.18
CA GLU A 346 16.84 18.38 6.91
C GLU A 346 16.86 16.86 6.80
N THR A 347 17.25 16.19 7.86
CA THR A 347 17.29 14.72 7.96
C THR A 347 15.89 14.12 7.87
N ARG A 348 14.88 14.74 8.50
CA ARG A 348 13.47 14.31 8.35
C ARG A 348 12.98 14.48 6.90
N LEU A 349 13.36 15.55 6.21
CA LEU A 349 13.06 15.73 4.78
C LEU A 349 13.76 14.68 3.91
N ALA A 350 15.01 14.33 4.23
CA ALA A 350 15.74 13.26 3.55
C ALA A 350 15.06 11.90 3.73
N LEU A 351 14.60 11.57 4.95
CA LEU A 351 13.80 10.37 5.23
C LEU A 351 12.51 10.33 4.42
N LYS A 352 11.77 11.44 4.38
CA LYS A 352 10.54 11.58 3.58
C LYS A 352 10.81 11.38 2.08
N SER A 353 11.90 11.95 1.57
CA SER A 353 12.34 11.79 0.18
C SER A 353 12.73 10.35 -0.13
N ALA A 354 13.49 9.69 0.75
CA ALA A 354 13.86 8.30 0.62
C ALA A 354 12.63 7.37 0.64
N LEU A 355 11.67 7.58 1.54
CA LEU A 355 10.40 6.85 1.57
C LEU A 355 9.60 6.99 0.25
N LYS A 356 9.57 8.20 -0.33
CA LYS A 356 8.91 8.44 -1.61
C LYS A 356 9.52 7.59 -2.73
N GLN A 357 10.84 7.37 -2.72
CA GLN A 357 11.52 6.50 -3.69
C GLN A 357 11.18 5.02 -3.50
N TYR A 358 10.71 4.62 -2.31
CA TYR A 358 10.11 3.31 -2.05
C TYR A 358 8.59 3.26 -2.32
N GLY A 359 8.03 4.30 -2.95
CA GLY A 359 6.60 4.40 -3.27
C GLY A 359 5.70 4.65 -2.06
N VAL A 360 6.26 5.16 -0.94
CA VAL A 360 5.50 5.48 0.27
C VAL A 360 5.35 6.99 0.37
N THR A 361 4.10 7.47 0.29
CA THR A 361 3.77 8.88 0.42
C THR A 361 2.54 9.07 1.33
N TYR A 362 2.50 10.20 2.00
CA TYR A 362 1.33 10.67 2.73
C TYR A 362 0.97 12.08 2.24
N ARG A 363 -0.32 12.41 2.33
CA ARG A 363 -0.90 13.66 1.83
C ARG A 363 -1.72 14.33 2.92
N THR A 364 -1.97 15.63 2.79
CA THR A 364 -2.96 16.31 3.63
C THR A 364 -4.33 15.66 3.44
N ALA A 365 -5.07 15.48 4.53
CA ALA A 365 -6.38 14.81 4.52
C ALA A 365 -7.51 15.76 4.08
N THR A 366 -7.30 16.51 2.99
CA THR A 366 -8.33 17.37 2.41
C THR A 366 -9.50 16.52 1.90
N PRO A 367 -10.72 17.08 1.76
CA PRO A 367 -11.86 16.36 1.21
C PRO A 367 -11.56 15.66 -0.13
N GLU A 368 -10.76 16.31 -0.99
CA GLU A 368 -10.35 15.77 -2.29
C GLU A 368 -9.44 14.56 -2.13
N ASN A 369 -8.41 14.64 -1.28
CA ASN A 369 -7.52 13.50 -1.03
C ASN A 369 -8.23 12.34 -0.32
N ILE A 370 -9.18 12.61 0.57
CA ILE A 370 -10.03 11.57 1.18
C ILE A 370 -10.91 10.91 0.11
N ALA A 371 -11.48 11.69 -0.81
CA ALA A 371 -12.26 11.15 -1.92
C ALA A 371 -11.41 10.28 -2.86
N ILE A 372 -10.17 10.71 -3.17
CA ILE A 372 -9.20 9.92 -3.92
C ILE A 372 -8.86 8.62 -3.17
N ALA A 373 -8.50 8.71 -1.88
CA ALA A 373 -8.22 7.54 -1.05
C ALA A 373 -9.39 6.54 -1.07
N ASN A 374 -10.62 7.05 -0.92
CA ASN A 374 -11.82 6.25 -1.00
C ASN A 374 -11.95 5.61 -2.38
N ASN A 375 -11.94 6.37 -3.47
CA ASN A 375 -12.32 5.86 -4.78
C ASN A 375 -11.22 5.06 -5.48
N GLU A 376 -9.95 5.36 -5.22
CA GLU A 376 -8.79 4.80 -5.93
C GLU A 376 -8.06 3.70 -5.13
N PHE A 377 -8.61 3.24 -3.99
CA PHE A 377 -7.98 2.24 -3.13
C PHE A 377 -6.63 2.72 -2.55
N GLY A 378 -6.52 4.04 -2.35
CA GLY A 378 -5.30 4.70 -1.89
C GLY A 378 -4.23 4.84 -2.96
N TRP A 379 -3.09 5.40 -2.57
CA TRP A 379 -1.98 5.76 -3.48
C TRP A 379 -0.67 5.06 -3.10
N VAL A 380 -0.71 4.15 -2.12
CA VAL A 380 0.46 3.37 -1.68
C VAL A 380 0.23 1.89 -2.00
N ASP A 381 1.15 1.28 -2.74
CA ASP A 381 1.06 -0.13 -3.14
C ASP A 381 2.25 -0.96 -2.68
N SER A 382 1.99 -2.26 -2.54
CA SER A 382 3.03 -3.28 -2.35
C SER A 382 3.88 -3.41 -3.62
N THR A 383 5.07 -2.81 -3.62
CA THR A 383 5.93 -2.70 -4.82
C THR A 383 7.40 -2.54 -4.45
N ASN A 384 8.26 -3.04 -5.34
CA ASN A 384 9.70 -2.75 -5.37
C ASN A 384 10.03 -2.10 -6.73
N ASN A 385 11.24 -1.54 -6.89
CA ASN A 385 11.73 -0.94 -8.14
C ASN A 385 12.06 -1.98 -9.24
N LYS A 386 11.35 -3.11 -9.25
CA LYS A 386 11.41 -4.14 -10.30
C LYS A 386 10.03 -4.29 -10.92
N LEU A 387 9.99 -4.24 -12.25
CA LEU A 387 8.74 -4.28 -13.00
C LEU A 387 7.92 -5.55 -12.70
N CYS A 388 8.57 -6.71 -12.55
CA CYS A 388 7.92 -7.99 -12.23
C CYS A 388 7.15 -8.01 -10.90
N ASN A 389 7.42 -7.05 -10.01
CA ASN A 389 6.76 -6.94 -8.71
C ASN A 389 5.63 -5.91 -8.73
N GLN A 390 5.38 -5.26 -9.86
CA GLN A 390 4.25 -4.34 -10.00
C GLN A 390 2.93 -5.11 -10.01
N ARG A 391 1.92 -4.52 -9.35
CA ARG A 391 0.59 -5.12 -9.21
C ARG A 391 0.04 -5.53 -10.58
N ASN A 392 -0.43 -6.77 -10.68
CA ASN A 392 -1.11 -7.32 -11.86
C ASN A 392 -0.36 -7.18 -13.20
N LEU A 393 0.98 -7.15 -13.20
CA LEU A 393 1.76 -7.11 -14.43
C LEU A 393 1.36 -8.25 -15.39
N GLY A 394 0.97 -7.89 -16.61
CA GLY A 394 0.55 -8.86 -17.64
C GLY A 394 -0.79 -9.56 -17.34
N LEU A 395 -1.48 -9.18 -16.27
CA LEU A 395 -2.82 -9.66 -15.97
C LEU A 395 -3.85 -8.62 -16.39
N ASN A 396 -5.04 -9.11 -16.70
CA ASN A 396 -6.16 -8.29 -17.13
C ASN A 396 -7.43 -8.59 -16.34
N TRP A 397 -8.51 -7.89 -16.66
CA TRP A 397 -9.79 -8.04 -15.96
C TRP A 397 -10.32 -9.49 -15.94
N TYR A 398 -10.02 -10.27 -16.98
CA TYR A 398 -10.46 -11.65 -17.13
C TYR A 398 -9.44 -12.68 -16.63
N THR A 399 -8.17 -12.31 -16.43
CA THR A 399 -7.10 -13.21 -15.98
C THR A 399 -6.64 -12.96 -14.55
N VAL A 400 -7.03 -11.83 -13.94
CA VAL A 400 -6.74 -11.55 -12.54
C VAL A 400 -7.51 -12.52 -11.63
N THR A 401 -6.82 -13.16 -10.69
CA THR A 401 -7.35 -14.29 -9.92
C THR A 401 -8.05 -13.88 -8.63
N LYS A 402 -7.72 -12.71 -8.08
CA LYS A 402 -8.31 -12.20 -6.83
C LYS A 402 -8.54 -10.70 -6.93
N GLN A 403 -9.80 -10.30 -6.93
CA GLN A 403 -10.19 -8.89 -6.88
C GLN A 403 -10.19 -8.33 -5.47
N HIS A 404 -10.16 -7.00 -5.35
CA HIS A 404 -10.38 -6.33 -4.07
C HIS A 404 -11.74 -6.79 -3.47
N PRO A 405 -11.82 -7.17 -2.19
CA PRO A 405 -13.08 -7.62 -1.57
C PRO A 405 -14.25 -6.64 -1.72
N LYS A 406 -13.93 -5.34 -1.79
CA LYS A 406 -14.90 -4.24 -1.93
C LYS A 406 -15.34 -4.00 -3.39
N MET A 407 -14.71 -4.63 -4.38
CA MET A 407 -14.91 -4.35 -5.80
C MET A 407 -16.37 -4.48 -6.23
N ALA A 408 -17.00 -5.63 -5.97
CA ALA A 408 -18.39 -5.88 -6.37
C ALA A 408 -19.38 -4.88 -5.75
N LYS A 409 -19.19 -4.54 -4.46
CA LYS A 409 -20.04 -3.56 -3.77
C LYS A 409 -19.87 -2.16 -4.36
N ARG A 410 -18.65 -1.78 -4.75
CA ARG A 410 -18.38 -0.50 -5.42
C ARG A 410 -18.99 -0.43 -6.80
N GLN A 411 -18.84 -1.47 -7.62
CA GLN A 411 -19.50 -1.52 -8.93
C GLN A 411 -21.02 -1.30 -8.82
N GLN A 412 -21.64 -1.91 -7.80
CA GLN A 412 -23.06 -1.71 -7.51
C GLN A 412 -23.39 -0.26 -7.11
N GLN A 413 -22.55 0.36 -6.25
CA GLN A 413 -22.71 1.76 -5.85
C GLN A 413 -22.58 2.70 -7.05
N TYR A 414 -21.54 2.55 -7.87
CA TYR A 414 -21.34 3.35 -9.08
C TYR A 414 -22.53 3.23 -10.03
N LEU A 415 -23.11 2.03 -10.19
CA LEU A 415 -24.33 1.85 -10.97
C LEU A 415 -25.51 2.61 -10.34
N TYR A 416 -25.78 2.46 -9.06
CA TYR A 416 -26.95 3.08 -8.42
C TYR A 416 -26.87 4.60 -8.30
N ASP A 417 -25.66 5.13 -8.12
CA ASP A 417 -25.44 6.58 -8.00
C ASP A 417 -25.36 7.29 -9.36
N SER A 418 -25.23 6.51 -10.44
CA SER A 418 -25.11 7.02 -11.81
C SER A 418 -26.33 7.82 -12.28
N GLU A 419 -26.07 8.80 -13.13
CA GLU A 419 -27.12 9.61 -13.77
C GLU A 419 -28.02 8.77 -14.68
N ILE A 420 -27.49 7.72 -15.32
CA ILE A 420 -28.32 6.82 -16.13
C ILE A 420 -29.33 6.07 -15.27
N TRP A 421 -28.93 5.58 -14.09
CA TRP A 421 -29.83 4.87 -13.19
C TRP A 421 -30.92 5.80 -12.65
N LYS A 422 -30.55 7.02 -12.26
CA LYS A 422 -31.49 8.07 -11.85
C LYS A 422 -32.46 8.42 -12.98
N ALA A 423 -31.97 8.58 -14.21
CA ALA A 423 -32.81 8.88 -15.38
C ALA A 423 -33.81 7.75 -15.66
N ILE A 424 -33.39 6.48 -15.59
CA ILE A 424 -34.29 5.33 -15.74
C ILE A 424 -35.37 5.35 -14.65
N ARG A 425 -34.98 5.57 -13.39
CA ARG A 425 -35.92 5.64 -12.25
C ARG A 425 -36.92 6.78 -12.39
N ASN A 426 -36.49 7.95 -12.81
CA ASN A 426 -37.37 9.12 -12.96
C ASN A 426 -38.35 8.97 -14.13
N ASN A 427 -38.00 8.19 -15.15
CA ASN A 427 -38.86 7.92 -16.32
C ASN A 427 -39.67 6.61 -16.18
N THR A 428 -39.66 5.97 -15.01
CA THR A 428 -40.41 4.74 -14.76
C THR A 428 -41.19 4.78 -13.45
N ASN A 429 -42.37 4.16 -13.41
CA ASN A 429 -43.06 3.83 -12.18
C ASN A 429 -42.66 2.40 -11.75
N ALA A 430 -43.13 1.93 -10.59
CA ALA A 430 -42.75 0.60 -10.07
C ALA A 430 -43.01 -0.54 -11.07
N PHE A 431 -44.13 -0.48 -11.80
CA PHE A 431 -44.49 -1.49 -12.80
C PHE A 431 -43.60 -1.41 -14.05
N SER A 432 -43.42 -0.21 -14.62
CA SER A 432 -42.59 -0.05 -15.83
C SER A 432 -41.10 -0.27 -15.54
N PHE A 433 -40.64 0.00 -14.32
CA PHE A 433 -39.30 -0.35 -13.87
C PHE A 433 -39.13 -1.88 -13.77
N CYS A 434 -40.10 -2.60 -13.20
CA CYS A 434 -40.08 -4.06 -13.17
C CYS A 434 -40.02 -4.63 -14.60
N LYS A 435 -40.84 -4.10 -15.51
CA LYS A 435 -40.82 -4.46 -16.94
C LYS A 435 -39.45 -4.18 -17.59
N PHE A 436 -38.80 -3.06 -17.26
CA PHE A 436 -37.46 -2.71 -17.73
C PHE A 436 -36.40 -3.74 -17.26
N VAL A 437 -36.48 -4.17 -16.00
CA VAL A 437 -35.55 -5.19 -15.46
C VAL A 437 -35.75 -6.52 -16.17
N VAL A 438 -37.00 -6.99 -16.30
CA VAL A 438 -37.31 -8.25 -16.98
C VAL A 438 -36.89 -8.20 -18.46
N SER A 439 -37.18 -7.10 -19.15
CA SER A 439 -36.78 -6.93 -20.56
C SER A 439 -35.27 -6.92 -20.74
N THR A 440 -34.52 -6.38 -19.77
CA THR A 440 -33.06 -6.39 -19.75
C THR A 440 -32.52 -7.80 -19.56
N MET A 441 -33.08 -8.58 -18.62
CA MET A 441 -32.67 -9.98 -18.42
C MET A 441 -32.96 -10.86 -19.64
N LEU A 442 -34.10 -10.67 -20.30
CA LEU A 442 -34.44 -11.40 -21.54
C LEU A 442 -33.51 -11.00 -22.69
N ALA A 443 -33.25 -9.69 -22.86
CA ALA A 443 -32.32 -9.18 -23.85
C ALA A 443 -30.89 -9.70 -23.62
N TRP A 444 -30.44 -9.79 -22.37
CA TRP A 444 -29.12 -10.33 -22.03
C TRP A 444 -28.94 -11.78 -22.51
N ARG A 445 -29.91 -12.67 -22.23
CA ARG A 445 -29.87 -14.06 -22.71
C ARG A 445 -29.82 -14.15 -24.23
N ARG A 446 -30.63 -13.34 -24.91
CA ARG A 446 -30.67 -13.27 -26.37
C ARG A 446 -29.35 -12.78 -26.95
N ASP A 447 -28.83 -11.67 -26.44
CA ASP A 447 -27.61 -11.04 -26.94
C ASP A 447 -26.39 -11.93 -26.65
N TYR A 448 -26.36 -12.62 -25.50
CA TYR A 448 -25.34 -13.62 -25.19
C TYR A 448 -25.35 -14.78 -26.19
N LYS A 449 -26.54 -15.25 -26.61
CA LYS A 449 -26.69 -16.29 -27.65
C LYS A 449 -26.19 -15.81 -29.01
N LYS A 450 -26.42 -14.55 -29.38
CA LYS A 450 -25.91 -13.97 -30.64
C LYS A 450 -24.38 -13.98 -30.73
N LEU A 451 -23.69 -13.88 -29.59
CA LEU A 451 -22.23 -13.94 -29.52
C LEU A 451 -21.63 -15.36 -29.53
N THR A 452 -22.40 -16.39 -29.90
CA THR A 452 -21.91 -17.78 -29.89
C THR A 452 -20.74 -18.03 -30.85
N LEU A 453 -20.73 -17.39 -32.02
CA LEU A 453 -19.64 -17.55 -33.00
C LEU A 453 -18.29 -17.12 -32.43
N TRP A 454 -18.26 -16.05 -31.62
CA TRP A 454 -17.04 -15.58 -30.93
C TRP A 454 -16.52 -16.64 -29.97
N ARG A 455 -17.40 -17.30 -29.20
CA ARG A 455 -16.99 -18.38 -28.29
C ARG A 455 -16.53 -19.63 -29.04
N GLN A 456 -17.18 -19.97 -30.16
CA GLN A 456 -16.79 -21.12 -30.98
C GLN A 456 -15.41 -20.93 -31.62
N LYS A 457 -15.08 -19.71 -32.06
CA LYS A 457 -13.73 -19.39 -32.58
C LYS A 457 -12.61 -19.67 -31.58
N HIS A 458 -12.92 -19.63 -30.29
CA HIS A 458 -11.96 -19.81 -29.19
C HIS A 458 -12.31 -20.99 -28.28
N SER A 459 -13.10 -21.97 -28.75
CA SER A 459 -13.56 -23.08 -27.90
C SER A 459 -12.46 -24.07 -27.51
N ASN A 460 -11.43 -24.17 -28.35
CA ASN A 460 -10.34 -25.15 -28.20
C ASN A 460 -9.05 -24.51 -27.64
N SER A 461 -9.09 -23.23 -27.26
CA SER A 461 -7.95 -22.54 -26.65
C SER A 461 -8.08 -22.49 -25.13
N GLU A 462 -6.95 -22.33 -24.43
CA GLU A 462 -6.92 -22.08 -22.97
C GLU A 462 -7.73 -20.83 -22.58
N SER A 463 -7.99 -19.93 -23.54
CA SER A 463 -8.79 -18.72 -23.40
C SER A 463 -10.31 -18.91 -23.52
N ALA A 464 -10.82 -20.14 -23.68
CA ALA A 464 -12.26 -20.40 -23.83
C ALA A 464 -13.10 -19.81 -22.68
N LYS A 465 -12.62 -19.96 -21.43
CA LYS A 465 -13.29 -19.38 -20.24
C LYS A 465 -13.30 -17.85 -20.27
N ASN A 466 -12.23 -17.23 -20.78
CA ASN A 466 -12.15 -15.77 -20.91
C ASN A 466 -13.18 -15.28 -21.92
N TRP A 467 -13.33 -15.95 -23.07
CA TRP A 467 -14.33 -15.60 -24.08
C TRP A 467 -15.78 -15.80 -23.62
N GLN A 468 -16.04 -16.77 -22.74
CA GLN A 468 -17.34 -16.88 -22.06
C GLN A 468 -17.61 -15.66 -21.18
N ALA A 469 -16.63 -15.21 -20.39
CA ALA A 469 -16.75 -14.02 -19.55
C ALA A 469 -16.90 -12.73 -20.38
N ILE A 470 -16.04 -12.52 -21.38
CA ILE A 470 -16.08 -11.37 -22.28
C ILE A 470 -17.45 -11.24 -22.95
N THR A 471 -17.93 -12.31 -23.59
CA THR A 471 -19.23 -12.25 -24.29
C THR A 471 -20.41 -12.09 -23.34
N ARG A 472 -20.30 -12.62 -22.10
CA ARG A 472 -21.31 -12.41 -21.05
C ARG A 472 -21.37 -10.95 -20.62
N ASP A 473 -20.23 -10.31 -20.41
CA ASP A 473 -20.16 -8.93 -19.95
C ASP A 473 -20.62 -7.97 -21.06
N ILE A 474 -20.16 -8.15 -22.30
CA ILE A 474 -20.61 -7.33 -23.44
C ILE A 474 -22.12 -7.45 -23.67
N SER A 475 -22.68 -8.67 -23.62
CA SER A 475 -24.13 -8.85 -23.75
C SER A 475 -24.93 -8.28 -22.57
N MET A 476 -24.36 -8.28 -21.36
CA MET A 476 -24.98 -7.62 -20.20
C MET A 476 -25.05 -6.10 -20.45
N PHE A 477 -23.93 -5.48 -20.84
CA PHE A 477 -23.87 -4.06 -21.15
C PHE A 477 -24.79 -3.66 -22.31
N THR A 478 -24.77 -4.39 -23.43
CA THR A 478 -25.62 -4.06 -24.59
C THR A 478 -27.10 -4.21 -24.29
N SER A 479 -27.48 -5.18 -23.46
CA SER A 479 -28.88 -5.40 -23.08
C SER A 479 -29.43 -4.27 -22.23
N GLY A 480 -28.67 -3.81 -21.23
CA GLY A 480 -29.03 -2.67 -20.39
C GLY A 480 -29.11 -1.38 -21.21
N TYR A 481 -28.09 -1.15 -22.04
CA TYR A 481 -28.07 -0.01 -22.94
C TYR A 481 -29.25 0.01 -23.92
N SER A 482 -29.53 -1.11 -24.59
CA SER A 482 -30.61 -1.18 -25.59
C SER A 482 -31.97 -0.84 -25.03
N ASN A 483 -32.27 -1.23 -23.79
CA ASN A 483 -33.52 -0.87 -23.14
C ASN A 483 -33.50 0.58 -22.65
N ALA A 484 -32.37 1.06 -22.13
CA ALA A 484 -32.22 2.46 -21.76
C ALA A 484 -32.40 3.38 -22.98
N ARG A 485 -31.85 2.99 -24.15
CA ARG A 485 -32.01 3.69 -25.43
C ARG A 485 -33.47 3.79 -25.87
N LYS A 486 -34.27 2.74 -25.68
CA LYS A 486 -35.71 2.77 -25.98
C LYS A 486 -36.48 3.71 -25.05
N LEU A 487 -36.06 3.80 -23.79
CA LEU A 487 -36.72 4.59 -22.76
C LEU A 487 -36.35 6.08 -22.85
N LEU A 488 -35.06 6.38 -23.03
CA LEU A 488 -34.50 7.73 -22.88
C LEU A 488 -34.13 8.39 -24.22
N GLY A 489 -34.19 7.64 -25.32
CA GLY A 489 -33.66 8.06 -26.62
C GLY A 489 -32.16 7.77 -26.77
N LYS A 490 -31.68 7.68 -28.02
CA LYS A 490 -30.29 7.30 -28.37
C LYS A 490 -29.26 8.25 -27.79
N GLU A 491 -29.45 9.56 -27.98
CA GLU A 491 -28.50 10.58 -27.56
C GLU A 491 -28.29 10.59 -26.04
N ASN A 492 -29.38 10.73 -25.27
CA ASN A 492 -29.32 10.73 -23.81
C ASN A 492 -28.80 9.42 -23.25
N ALA A 493 -29.31 8.27 -23.75
CA ALA A 493 -28.85 6.98 -23.27
C ALA A 493 -27.36 6.80 -23.52
N SER A 494 -26.86 7.08 -24.74
CA SER A 494 -25.44 6.88 -25.07
C SER A 494 -24.53 7.73 -24.17
N LYS A 495 -24.82 9.03 -24.04
CA LYS A 495 -24.06 9.94 -23.19
C LYS A 495 -24.00 9.48 -21.73
N LEU A 496 -25.16 9.19 -21.14
CA LEU A 496 -25.25 8.80 -19.72
C LEU A 496 -24.62 7.42 -19.46
N TYR A 497 -24.76 6.49 -20.40
CA TYR A 497 -24.17 5.15 -20.30
C TYR A 497 -22.65 5.20 -20.44
N SER A 498 -22.12 5.99 -21.39
CA SER A 498 -20.68 6.21 -21.54
C SER A 498 -20.06 6.84 -20.30
N LYS A 499 -20.73 7.83 -19.70
CA LYS A 499 -20.29 8.42 -18.44
C LYS A 499 -20.24 7.40 -17.31
N MET A 500 -21.31 6.62 -17.10
CA MET A 500 -21.33 5.56 -16.09
C MET A 500 -20.23 4.51 -16.31
N PHE A 501 -20.04 4.07 -17.56
CA PHE A 501 -19.01 3.10 -17.93
C PHE A 501 -17.62 3.65 -17.61
N LEU A 502 -17.33 4.89 -18.01
CA LEU A 502 -16.03 5.52 -17.76
C LEU A 502 -15.76 5.70 -16.26
N GLU A 503 -16.74 6.14 -15.47
CA GLU A 503 -16.56 6.29 -14.02
C GLU A 503 -16.34 4.95 -13.31
N THR A 504 -17.04 3.90 -13.73
CA THR A 504 -16.83 2.54 -13.19
C THR A 504 -15.47 1.99 -13.63
N GLY A 505 -15.12 2.16 -14.92
CA GLY A 505 -13.85 1.74 -15.49
C GLY A 505 -12.65 2.44 -14.85
N LYS A 506 -12.75 3.74 -14.54
CA LYS A 506 -11.75 4.46 -13.73
C LYS A 506 -11.48 3.72 -12.43
N MET A 507 -12.52 3.48 -11.63
CA MET A 507 -12.40 2.80 -10.33
C MET A 507 -11.78 1.40 -10.46
N GLU A 508 -12.23 0.61 -11.45
CA GLU A 508 -11.68 -0.72 -11.71
C GLU A 508 -10.19 -0.67 -12.10
N MET A 509 -9.82 0.27 -12.97
CA MET A 509 -8.45 0.42 -13.45
C MET A 509 -7.50 0.97 -12.37
N ARG A 510 -7.97 1.81 -11.44
CA ARG A 510 -7.16 2.23 -10.28
C ARG A 510 -6.77 1.08 -9.37
N TRP A 511 -7.62 0.07 -9.26
CA TRP A 511 -7.25 -1.16 -8.56
C TRP A 511 -6.45 -2.11 -9.43
N LEU A 512 -6.83 -2.28 -10.70
CA LEU A 512 -6.18 -3.25 -11.59
C LEU A 512 -4.73 -2.86 -11.85
N TRP A 513 -4.46 -1.59 -12.13
CA TRP A 513 -3.12 -1.09 -12.40
C TRP A 513 -2.48 -0.53 -11.12
N PRO A 514 -1.13 -0.55 -11.02
CA PRO A 514 -0.42 0.07 -9.92
C PRO A 514 -0.59 1.59 -9.91
N ASN A 515 -0.49 2.18 -8.72
CA ASN A 515 -0.49 3.63 -8.53
C ASN A 515 0.72 4.30 -9.21
N PRO A 516 0.59 5.53 -9.74
CA PRO A 516 1.70 6.22 -10.41
C PRO A 516 2.95 6.38 -9.54
N GLU A 517 2.80 6.51 -8.23
CA GLU A 517 3.87 6.67 -7.25
C GLU A 517 4.80 5.46 -7.18
N SER A 518 4.30 4.26 -7.50
CA SER A 518 5.09 3.03 -7.46
C SER A 518 6.22 2.97 -8.49
N PHE A 519 6.20 3.86 -9.50
CA PHE A 519 7.23 3.95 -10.54
C PHE A 519 8.30 4.98 -10.23
N VAL A 520 8.15 5.81 -9.19
CA VAL A 520 9.07 6.93 -8.90
C VAL A 520 10.50 6.43 -8.62
N GLY A 521 10.63 5.25 -8.00
CA GLY A 521 11.93 4.67 -7.67
C GLY A 521 12.68 4.00 -8.83
N PHE A 522 12.08 3.87 -10.02
CA PHE A 522 12.75 3.27 -11.17
C PHE A 522 13.77 4.25 -11.77
N GLU A 523 14.96 3.74 -12.11
CA GLU A 523 16.02 4.52 -12.79
C GLU A 523 15.49 5.23 -14.05
N ASN A 524 14.75 4.49 -14.88
CA ASN A 524 13.99 5.04 -16.00
C ASN A 524 12.48 4.83 -15.76
N ASN A 525 11.89 5.70 -14.94
CA ASN A 525 10.46 5.62 -14.62
C ASN A 525 9.53 5.77 -15.84
N GLN A 526 9.98 6.44 -16.89
CA GLN A 526 9.18 6.66 -18.09
C GLN A 526 9.05 5.37 -18.88
N GLN A 527 10.18 4.71 -19.15
CA GLN A 527 10.22 3.42 -19.81
C GLN A 527 9.50 2.34 -18.99
N ALA A 528 9.66 2.34 -17.67
CA ALA A 528 9.01 1.37 -16.80
C ALA A 528 7.46 1.42 -16.90
N ARG A 529 6.87 2.62 -17.01
CA ARG A 529 5.42 2.79 -17.21
C ARG A 529 4.96 2.27 -18.58
N ILE A 530 5.72 2.58 -19.64
CA ILE A 530 5.45 2.08 -21.00
C ILE A 530 5.56 0.56 -21.03
N ASP A 531 6.61 -0.01 -20.43
CA ASP A 531 6.83 -1.46 -20.38
C ASP A 531 5.73 -2.18 -19.59
N TYR A 532 5.27 -1.58 -18.48
CA TYR A 532 4.12 -2.08 -17.73
C TYR A 532 2.88 -2.17 -18.63
N TRP A 533 2.57 -1.06 -19.31
CA TRP A 533 1.41 -0.96 -20.19
C TRP A 533 1.48 -1.90 -21.39
N LEU A 534 2.64 -2.03 -22.04
CA LEU A 534 2.84 -2.98 -23.15
C LEU A 534 2.69 -4.43 -22.67
N LYS A 535 3.26 -4.77 -21.51
CA LYS A 535 3.08 -6.10 -20.91
C LYS A 535 1.62 -6.39 -20.56
N TRP A 536 0.82 -5.37 -20.25
CA TRP A 536 -0.62 -5.50 -20.07
C TRP A 536 -1.38 -5.68 -21.40
N LEU A 537 -0.98 -4.97 -22.47
CA LEU A 537 -1.64 -5.06 -23.78
C LEU A 537 -1.41 -6.39 -24.51
N ARG A 538 -0.20 -6.96 -24.45
CA ARG A 538 0.17 -8.15 -25.23
C ARG A 538 -0.75 -9.36 -24.94
N PRO A 539 -1.06 -9.71 -23.68
CA PRO A 539 -2.04 -10.76 -23.37
C PRO A 539 -3.44 -10.49 -23.94
N TYR A 540 -3.89 -9.23 -24.00
CA TYR A 540 -5.16 -8.89 -24.65
C TYR A 540 -5.12 -9.17 -26.16
N SER A 541 -4.00 -8.87 -26.81
CA SER A 541 -3.81 -9.18 -28.23
C SER A 541 -3.73 -10.69 -28.47
N GLU A 542 -3.01 -11.44 -27.62
CA GLU A 542 -2.95 -12.91 -27.65
C GLU A 542 -4.33 -13.56 -27.43
N LEU A 543 -5.19 -12.95 -26.61
CA LEU A 543 -6.59 -13.37 -26.46
C LEU A 543 -7.42 -13.16 -27.72
N GLY A 544 -6.94 -12.37 -28.69
CA GLY A 544 -7.63 -12.05 -29.94
C GLY A 544 -8.60 -10.88 -29.83
N LEU A 545 -8.45 -10.01 -28.81
CA LEU A 545 -9.33 -8.86 -28.62
C LEU A 545 -9.01 -7.69 -29.55
N PHE A 546 -7.77 -7.62 -30.04
CA PHE A 546 -7.32 -6.69 -31.08
C PHE A 546 -5.97 -7.16 -31.64
N THR A 547 -5.59 -6.64 -32.80
CA THR A 547 -4.25 -6.78 -33.37
C THR A 547 -3.36 -5.66 -32.84
N LEU A 548 -2.25 -6.02 -32.20
CA LEU A 548 -1.22 -5.10 -31.70
C LEU A 548 -0.07 -5.01 -32.70
N SER A 549 0.33 -3.78 -33.05
CA SER A 549 1.57 -3.49 -33.79
C SER A 549 2.41 -2.49 -33.01
N GLU A 550 3.68 -2.80 -32.81
CA GLU A 550 4.66 -1.97 -32.11
C GLU A 550 5.77 -1.56 -33.09
N GLN A 551 6.02 -0.26 -33.22
CA GLN A 551 7.10 0.29 -34.04
C GLN A 551 7.99 1.16 -33.14
N GLN A 552 9.16 0.63 -32.80
CA GLN A 552 10.15 1.35 -32.01
C GLN A 552 11.12 2.08 -32.94
N SER A 553 11.24 3.39 -32.76
CA SER A 553 12.32 4.21 -33.31
C SER A 553 13.21 4.73 -32.17
N PRO A 554 14.41 5.28 -32.45
CA PRO A 554 15.30 5.82 -31.41
C PRO A 554 14.67 6.93 -30.55
N SER A 555 13.68 7.67 -31.09
CA SER A 555 13.09 8.84 -30.43
C SER A 555 11.58 8.75 -30.18
N GLN A 556 10.95 7.62 -30.51
CA GLN A 556 9.49 7.48 -30.45
C GLN A 556 9.10 6.01 -30.46
N LEU A 557 8.18 5.63 -29.58
CA LEU A 557 7.42 4.38 -29.69
C LEU A 557 6.06 4.70 -30.30
N LYS A 558 5.73 4.03 -31.40
CA LYS A 558 4.39 4.07 -32.01
C LYS A 558 3.72 2.72 -31.81
N VAL A 559 2.50 2.74 -31.27
CA VAL A 559 1.68 1.56 -31.05
C VAL A 559 0.36 1.71 -31.82
N SER A 560 -0.06 0.66 -32.51
CA SER A 560 -1.32 0.61 -33.24
C SER A 560 -2.15 -0.57 -32.78
N LEU A 561 -3.42 -0.32 -32.47
CA LEU A 561 -4.40 -1.32 -32.06
C LEU A 561 -5.54 -1.33 -33.09
N ASN A 562 -5.64 -2.40 -33.85
CA ASN A 562 -6.61 -2.56 -34.94
C ASN A 562 -7.50 -3.81 -34.72
N ASN A 563 -8.55 -3.99 -35.52
CA ASN A 563 -9.42 -5.18 -35.47
C ASN A 563 -10.03 -5.43 -34.08
N CYS A 564 -10.60 -4.40 -33.45
CA CYS A 564 -11.12 -4.46 -32.09
C CYS A 564 -12.38 -5.34 -31.98
N ALA A 565 -12.27 -6.47 -31.27
CA ALA A 565 -13.37 -7.41 -31.06
C ALA A 565 -14.53 -6.80 -30.26
N TYR A 566 -14.25 -5.89 -29.32
CA TYR A 566 -15.30 -5.18 -28.56
C TYR A 566 -16.19 -4.35 -29.49
N ALA A 567 -15.60 -3.53 -30.34
CA ALA A 567 -16.33 -2.70 -31.31
C ALA A 567 -17.14 -3.57 -32.28
N ALA A 568 -16.53 -4.65 -32.80
CA ALA A 568 -17.22 -5.61 -33.67
C ALA A 568 -18.44 -6.27 -32.98
N MET A 569 -18.30 -6.66 -31.70
CA MET A 569 -19.42 -7.20 -30.93
C MET A 569 -20.52 -6.16 -30.70
N PHE A 570 -20.17 -4.92 -30.32
CA PHE A 570 -21.15 -3.83 -30.15
C PHE A 570 -21.93 -3.56 -31.45
N LYS A 571 -21.24 -3.51 -32.59
CA LYS A 571 -21.86 -3.38 -33.91
C LYS A 571 -22.81 -4.54 -34.22
N SER A 572 -22.40 -5.79 -33.97
CA SER A 572 -23.24 -6.99 -34.20
C SER A 572 -24.51 -7.03 -33.34
N LEU A 573 -24.53 -6.27 -32.24
CA LEU A 573 -25.66 -6.16 -31.32
C LEU A 573 -26.47 -4.86 -31.51
N ASN A 574 -26.21 -4.10 -32.59
CA ASN A 574 -26.85 -2.82 -32.93
C ASN A 574 -26.63 -1.73 -31.87
N CYS A 575 -25.43 -1.67 -31.31
CA CYS A 575 -24.98 -0.69 -30.30
C CYS A 575 -23.64 -0.06 -30.71
N GLU A 576 -23.44 0.24 -32.00
CA GLU A 576 -22.18 0.77 -32.54
C GLU A 576 -21.71 2.07 -31.86
N GLU A 577 -22.62 2.85 -31.30
CA GLU A 577 -22.34 4.04 -30.51
C GLU A 577 -21.55 3.77 -29.21
N LEU A 578 -21.46 2.51 -28.78
CA LEU A 578 -20.66 2.08 -27.62
C LEU A 578 -19.25 1.61 -28.00
N SER A 579 -18.89 1.62 -29.27
CA SER A 579 -17.65 1.00 -29.77
C SER A 579 -16.37 1.64 -29.21
N SER A 580 -16.43 2.89 -28.75
CA SER A 580 -15.27 3.57 -28.14
C SER A 580 -15.10 3.30 -26.64
N LEU A 581 -16.11 2.78 -25.94
CA LEU A 581 -16.15 2.73 -24.47
C LEU A 581 -14.87 2.15 -23.84
N VAL A 582 -14.44 0.99 -24.34
CA VAL A 582 -13.26 0.29 -23.82
C VAL A 582 -11.99 1.10 -24.12
N ARG A 583 -11.89 1.72 -25.30
CA ARG A 583 -10.75 2.58 -25.66
C ARG A 583 -10.69 3.84 -24.81
N ASP A 584 -11.84 4.45 -24.51
CA ASP A 584 -11.92 5.64 -23.68
C ASP A 584 -11.47 5.35 -22.24
N MET A 585 -11.86 4.19 -21.69
CA MET A 585 -11.38 3.71 -20.39
C MET A 585 -9.87 3.43 -20.40
N GLU A 586 -9.35 2.74 -21.41
CA GLU A 586 -7.92 2.45 -21.52
C GLU A 586 -7.07 3.70 -21.69
N LYS A 587 -7.57 4.67 -22.47
CA LYS A 587 -6.97 5.99 -22.59
C LYS A 587 -6.89 6.64 -21.22
N GLU A 588 -8.01 6.75 -20.52
CA GLU A 588 -8.05 7.34 -19.18
C GLU A 588 -7.02 6.70 -18.24
N ALA A 589 -6.99 5.36 -18.18
CA ALA A 589 -6.07 4.62 -17.33
C ALA A 589 -4.59 4.87 -17.69
N LEU A 590 -4.27 4.93 -18.98
CA LEU A 590 -2.90 5.23 -19.46
C LEU A 590 -2.47 6.66 -19.10
N TYR A 591 -3.34 7.64 -19.29
CA TYR A 591 -3.06 9.02 -18.89
C TYR A 591 -2.89 9.14 -17.38
N HIS A 592 -3.67 8.41 -16.58
CA HIS A 592 -3.47 8.36 -15.13
C HIS A 592 -2.16 7.70 -14.74
N LEU A 593 -1.82 6.53 -15.31
CA LEU A 593 -0.56 5.84 -15.05
C LEU A 593 0.65 6.71 -15.38
N CYS A 594 0.56 7.50 -16.45
CA CYS A 594 1.61 8.43 -16.88
C CYS A 594 1.46 9.83 -16.27
N LYS A 595 0.50 10.04 -15.36
CA LYS A 595 0.35 11.30 -14.63
C LYS A 595 1.63 11.58 -13.87
N GLU A 596 2.09 12.83 -13.93
CA GLU A 596 3.36 13.28 -13.30
C GLU A 596 4.63 12.66 -13.91
N SER A 597 4.51 11.93 -15.02
CA SER A 597 5.65 11.58 -15.86
C SER A 597 5.90 12.66 -16.91
N ASN A 598 7.13 12.73 -17.42
CA ASN A 598 7.48 13.58 -18.57
C ASN A 598 7.21 12.90 -19.93
N ILE A 599 6.26 11.96 -19.98
CA ILE A 599 5.84 11.27 -21.19
C ILE A 599 4.74 12.09 -21.87
N GLU A 600 4.96 12.46 -23.13
CA GLU A 600 3.90 12.98 -23.99
C GLU A 600 3.21 11.82 -24.70
N ILE A 601 1.88 11.75 -24.59
CA ILE A 601 1.03 10.73 -25.20
C ILE A 601 0.11 11.40 -26.22
N ASP A 602 0.30 11.06 -27.49
CA ASP A 602 -0.59 11.44 -28.59
C ASP A 602 -1.46 10.23 -28.97
N TRP A 603 -2.72 10.27 -28.53
CA TRP A 603 -3.73 9.22 -28.72
C TRP A 603 -4.72 9.62 -29.81
N ARG A 604 -4.69 8.93 -30.95
CA ARG A 604 -5.55 9.20 -32.11
C ARG A 604 -6.41 8.00 -32.46
N ASN A 605 -7.73 8.16 -32.37
CA ASN A 605 -8.67 7.14 -32.82
C ASN A 605 -8.76 7.17 -34.35
N THR A 606 -8.62 6.02 -35.00
CA THR A 606 -8.66 5.91 -36.48
C THR A 606 -9.99 5.39 -36.99
N ASP A 607 -10.62 4.47 -36.24
CA ASP A 607 -11.94 3.86 -36.51
C ASP A 607 -12.57 3.46 -35.15
N PRO A 608 -13.87 3.14 -35.04
CA PRO A 608 -14.46 2.72 -33.77
C PRO A 608 -13.73 1.52 -33.15
N GLY A 609 -13.07 1.77 -32.02
CA GLY A 609 -12.29 0.77 -31.29
C GLY A 609 -10.82 0.67 -31.74
N GLU A 610 -10.40 1.40 -32.76
CA GLU A 610 -9.03 1.41 -33.30
C GLU A 610 -8.28 2.69 -32.93
N VAL A 611 -6.98 2.55 -32.66
CA VAL A 611 -6.16 3.67 -32.19
C VAL A 611 -4.70 3.56 -32.64
N ILE A 612 -4.11 4.72 -32.90
CA ILE A 612 -2.66 4.93 -32.98
C ILE A 612 -2.22 5.78 -31.77
N ILE A 613 -1.21 5.29 -31.05
CA ILE A 613 -0.66 5.92 -29.85
C ILE A 613 0.82 6.18 -30.08
N ASN A 614 1.24 7.44 -29.90
CA ASN A 614 2.63 7.83 -29.97
C ASN A 614 3.13 8.26 -28.59
N PHE A 615 4.25 7.69 -28.16
CA PHE A 615 4.94 8.09 -26.94
C PHE A 615 6.20 8.89 -27.29
N ARG A 616 6.37 10.06 -26.67
CA ARG A 616 7.59 10.88 -26.78
C ARG A 616 8.10 11.22 -25.38
N THR A 617 9.42 11.13 -25.17
CA THR A 617 10.05 11.51 -23.90
C THR A 617 10.73 12.88 -24.04
N LYS A 618 10.59 13.76 -23.03
CA LYS A 618 11.12 15.15 -23.10
C LYS A 618 12.64 15.24 -23.29
N GLU A 619 13.42 14.28 -22.79
CA GLU A 619 14.88 14.24 -22.98
C GLU A 619 15.28 14.11 -24.46
N GLN A 620 14.38 13.62 -25.32
CA GLN A 620 14.60 13.45 -26.76
C GLN A 620 14.19 14.67 -27.59
N ILE A 621 13.45 15.63 -27.02
CA ILE A 621 13.06 16.89 -27.68
C ILE A 621 14.21 17.91 -27.66
N ILE A 622 15.00 17.92 -26.58
CA ILE A 622 16.14 18.86 -26.42
C ILE A 622 17.29 18.52 -27.38
N ARG A 623 17.52 17.23 -27.69
CA ARG A 623 18.51 16.78 -28.70
C ARG A 623 18.11 17.05 -30.16
N LYS A 624 16.89 17.53 -30.43
CA LYS A 624 16.47 18.01 -31.77
C LYS A 624 16.47 19.54 -31.88
N ALA A 625 16.66 20.25 -30.77
CA ALA A 625 16.77 21.71 -30.71
C ALA A 625 18.21 22.20 -30.44
N SER A 626 19.16 21.26 -30.39
CA SER A 626 20.63 21.46 -30.41
C SER A 626 21.18 20.72 -31.61
#